data_AF-A0A1Z5RM36-F1
#
_entry.id   AF-A0A1Z5RM36-F1
#
_cell.length_a   1.000
_cell.length_b   1.000
_cell.length_c   1.000
_cell.angle_alpha   90.00
_cell.angle_beta   90.00
_cell.angle_gamma   90.00
#
_symmetry.space_group_name_H-M   'P 1'
#
loop_
_entity.id
_entity.type
_entity.pdbx_description
1 polymer ?
#
loop_
_entity_poly.entity_id
_entity_poly.type
_entity_poly.pdbx_seq_one_letter_code
_entity_poly.pdbx_strand_id
1 'polypeptide(L)'
;MEIHMKLNDILDKRIIEPKSNEEKDIILLVLVAFACLQVCPKARPTMQQVHQALTKRSCPTAILRPIHDVKLQDLHDFCRTIQNI
;
A
#
# COMPACT_ATOMS: atom_id res chain seq x y z
N MET A 1 5.82 4.31 18.18
CA MET A 1 6.78 3.62 17.29
C MET A 1 7.10 4.62 16.19
N GLU A 2 8.31 5.17 16.16
CA GLU A 2 8.68 6.16 15.13
C GLU A 2 8.63 5.52 13.75
N ILE A 3 7.70 5.97 12.89
CA ILE A 3 7.45 5.36 11.58
C ILE A 3 8.29 6.11 10.53
N HIS A 4 9.62 6.00 10.65
CA HIS A 4 10.56 6.44 9.61
C HIS A 4 10.90 5.32 8.60
N MET A 5 10.28 4.15 8.76
CA MET A 5 10.55 2.98 7.91
C MET A 5 10.06 3.20 6.49
N LYS A 6 10.98 3.08 5.52
CA LYS A 6 10.66 3.12 4.10
C LYS A 6 10.07 1.78 3.68
N LEU A 7 9.27 1.79 2.61
CA LEU A 7 8.73 0.58 2.03
C LEU A 7 9.86 -0.38 1.60
N ASN A 8 10.96 0.15 1.06
CA ASN A 8 12.12 -0.66 0.71
C ASN A 8 12.78 -1.38 1.92
N ASP A 9 12.64 -0.84 3.13
CA ASP A 9 13.29 -1.40 4.32
C ASP A 9 12.62 -2.70 4.80
N ILE A 10 11.36 -2.96 4.41
CA ILE A 10 10.60 -4.16 4.78
C ILE A 10 10.62 -5.26 3.73
N LEU A 11 11.16 -5.00 2.54
CA LEU A 11 11.21 -6.00 1.48
C LEU A 11 12.28 -7.05 1.78
N ASP A 12 12.02 -8.29 1.35
CA ASP A 12 13.01 -9.36 1.47
C ASP A 12 14.20 -9.05 0.55
N LYS A 13 15.33 -8.69 1.15
CA LYS A 13 16.57 -8.28 0.47
C LYS A 13 17.22 -9.38 -0.38
N ARG A 14 16.73 -10.62 -0.29
CA ARG A 14 17.21 -11.73 -1.13
C ARG A 14 16.57 -11.74 -2.52
N ILE A 15 15.50 -10.97 -2.71
CA ILE A 15 14.80 -10.86 -3.99
C ILE A 15 15.48 -9.78 -4.84
N ILE A 16 15.49 -9.99 -6.16
CA ILE A 16 15.99 -9.01 -7.14
C ILE A 16 15.22 -7.69 -6.98
N GLU A 17 15.92 -6.57 -7.14
CA GLU A 17 15.32 -5.24 -7.07
C GLU A 17 14.14 -5.13 -8.06
N PRO A 18 12.96 -4.68 -7.60
CA PRO A 18 11.77 -4.64 -8.42
C PRO A 18 11.89 -3.60 -9.54
N LYS A 19 11.32 -3.92 -10.69
CA LYS A 19 11.15 -2.98 -11.81
C LYS A 19 10.05 -1.97 -11.49
N SER A 20 10.03 -0.83 -12.20
CA SER A 20 9.04 0.24 -11.98
C SER A 20 7.57 -0.21 -12.02
N ASN A 21 7.23 -1.24 -12.81
CA ASN A 21 5.88 -1.82 -12.80
C ASN A 21 5.61 -2.67 -11.54
N GLU A 22 6.59 -3.41 -11.06
CA GLU A 22 6.51 -4.23 -9.85
C GLU A 22 6.46 -3.34 -8.60
N GLU A 23 7.19 -2.23 -8.58
CA GLU A 23 7.11 -1.20 -7.53
C GLU A 23 5.66 -0.71 -7.31
N LYS A 24 4.92 -0.46 -8.40
CA LYS A 24 3.52 -0.06 -8.34
C LYS A 24 2.64 -1.15 -7.75
N ASP A 25 2.88 -2.40 -8.13
CA ASP A 25 2.14 -3.55 -7.60
C ASP A 25 2.42 -3.75 -6.11
N ILE A 26 3.66 -3.55 -5.65
CA ILE A 26 4.04 -3.61 -4.23
C ILE A 26 3.31 -2.51 -3.43
N ILE A 27 3.34 -1.27 -3.92
CA ILE A 27 2.63 -0.14 -3.29
C ILE A 27 1.14 -0.46 -3.17
N LEU A 28 0.51 -0.93 -4.24
CA LEU A 28 -0.91 -1.30 -4.25
C LEU A 28 -1.20 -2.40 -3.21
N LEU A 29 -0.36 -3.44 -3.16
CA LEU A 29 -0.54 -4.55 -2.23
C LEU A 29 -0.48 -4.09 -0.78
N VAL A 30 0.45 -3.18 -0.46
CA VAL A 30 0.60 -2.61 0.89
C VAL A 30 -0.58 -1.71 1.24
N LEU A 31 -1.07 -0.89 0.31
CA LEU A 31 -2.30 -0.10 0.50
C LEU A 31 -3.52 -0.99 0.79
N VAL A 32 -3.67 -2.08 0.02
CA VAL A 32 -4.75 -3.06 0.25
C VAL A 32 -4.58 -3.72 1.62
N ALA A 33 -3.36 -4.10 2.01
CA ALA A 33 -3.09 -4.66 3.34
C ALA A 33 -3.48 -3.69 4.46
N PHE A 34 -3.11 -2.41 4.35
CA PHE A 34 -3.51 -1.38 5.32
C PHE A 34 -5.03 -1.20 5.38
N ALA A 35 -5.73 -1.20 4.24
CA ALA A 35 -7.19 -1.15 4.21
C ALA A 35 -7.84 -2.36 4.91
N CYS A 36 -7.29 -3.57 4.72
CA CYS A 36 -7.76 -4.79 5.37
C CYS A 36 -7.49 -4.80 6.89
N LEU A 37 -6.41 -4.17 7.34
CA LEU A 37 -5.98 -4.12 8.75
C LEU A 37 -6.61 -2.96 9.54
N GLN A 38 -7.60 -2.27 8.98
CA GLN A 38 -8.26 -1.15 9.65
C GLN A 38 -8.85 -1.57 11.00
N VAL A 39 -8.65 -0.73 12.02
CA VAL A 39 -9.15 -0.98 13.38
C VAL A 39 -10.67 -1.07 13.37
N CYS A 40 -11.33 -0.16 12.64
CA CYS A 40 -12.78 -0.19 12.45
C CYS A 40 -13.18 -1.31 11.48
N PRO A 41 -13.95 -2.33 11.90
CA PRO A 41 -14.34 -3.44 11.02
C PRO A 41 -15.16 -2.99 9.81
N LYS A 42 -16.03 -1.98 9.97
CA LYS A 42 -16.89 -1.45 8.90
C LYS A 42 -16.11 -0.74 7.80
N ALA A 43 -14.88 -0.34 8.09
CA ALA A 43 -14.04 0.42 7.18
C ALA A 43 -13.09 -0.51 6.37
N ARG A 44 -13.05 -1.80 6.73
CA ARG A 44 -12.31 -2.82 5.97
C ARG A 44 -13.03 -3.11 4.65
N PRO A 45 -12.30 -3.33 3.54
CA PRO A 45 -12.90 -3.71 2.28
C PRO A 45 -13.48 -5.13 2.35
N THR A 46 -14.47 -5.40 1.50
CA THR A 46 -14.93 -6.77 1.24
C THR A 46 -13.89 -7.53 0.40
N MET A 47 -13.88 -8.86 0.47
CA MET A 47 -13.00 -9.67 -0.39
C MET A 47 -13.25 -9.43 -1.89
N GLN A 48 -14.47 -9.07 -2.29
CA GLN A 48 -14.77 -8.68 -3.67
C GLN A 48 -14.07 -7.37 -4.05
N GLN A 49 -14.07 -6.37 -3.17
CA GLN A 49 -13.34 -5.11 -3.40
C GLN A 49 -11.82 -5.34 -3.45
N VAL A 50 -11.29 -6.19 -2.56
CA VAL A 50 -9.87 -6.60 -2.57
C VAL A 50 -9.51 -7.28 -3.90
N HIS A 51 -10.30 -8.28 -4.30
CA HIS A 51 -10.10 -8.99 -5.58
C HIS A 51 -10.12 -8.02 -6.76
N GLN A 52 -11.11 -7.12 -6.82
CA GLN A 52 -11.22 -6.13 -7.89
C GLN A 52 -10.03 -5.18 -7.92
N ALA A 53 -9.56 -4.68 -6.78
CA ALA A 53 -8.41 -3.79 -6.69
C ALA A 53 -7.13 -4.45 -7.22
N LEU A 54 -6.86 -5.70 -6.81
CA LEU A 54 -5.67 -6.45 -7.21
C LEU A 54 -5.73 -6.87 -8.69
N THR A 55 -6.88 -7.32 -9.18
CA THR A 55 -7.05 -7.73 -10.59
C THR A 55 -6.94 -6.53 -11.54
N LYS A 56 -7.53 -5.39 -11.18
CA LYS A 56 -7.46 -4.17 -12.01
C LYS A 56 -6.12 -3.45 -11.91
N ARG A 57 -5.27 -3.81 -10.94
CA ARG A 57 -4.02 -3.11 -10.61
C ARG A 57 -4.22 -1.59 -10.49
N SER A 58 -5.35 -1.18 -9.91
CA SER A 58 -5.73 0.23 -9.82
C SER A 58 -5.00 0.91 -8.67
N CYS A 59 -3.76 1.32 -8.92
CA CYS A 59 -2.96 2.06 -7.93
C CYS A 59 -3.21 3.58 -8.04
N PRO A 60 -3.50 4.28 -6.93
CA PRO A 60 -3.67 5.73 -6.92
C PRO A 60 -2.39 6.45 -7.37
N THR A 61 -2.49 7.34 -8.35
CA THR A 61 -1.35 8.10 -8.91
C THR A 61 -0.69 9.02 -7.90
N ALA A 62 -1.45 9.53 -6.91
CA ALA A 62 -0.96 10.43 -5.87
C ALA A 62 0.17 9.84 -4.99
N ILE A 63 0.31 8.51 -4.96
CA ILE A 63 1.32 7.80 -4.16
C ILE A 63 2.41 7.17 -5.02
N LEU A 64 2.29 7.21 -6.34
CA LEU A 64 3.25 6.59 -7.24
C LEU A 64 4.57 7.37 -7.26
N ARG A 65 5.53 6.88 -6.50
CA ARG A 65 6.94 7.29 -6.45
C ARG A 65 7.78 6.04 -6.14
N PRO A 66 9.10 6.05 -6.42
CA PRO A 66 9.97 4.91 -6.16
C PRO A 66 9.86 4.42 -4.72
N ILE A 67 9.93 3.10 -4.50
CA ILE A 67 9.67 2.50 -3.18
C ILE A 67 10.70 2.88 -2.12
N HIS A 68 11.88 3.35 -2.53
CA HIS A 68 12.91 3.87 -1.65
C HIS A 68 12.59 5.27 -1.10
N ASP A 69 11.60 5.96 -1.66
CA ASP A 69 11.11 7.28 -1.18
C ASP A 69 9.76 7.22 -0.49
N VAL A 70 9.05 6.09 -0.61
CA VAL A 70 7.75 5.86 0.05
C VAL A 70 7.99 5.43 1.49
N LYS A 71 7.45 6.17 2.46
CA LYS A 71 7.39 5.72 3.85
C LYS A 71 6.12 4.92 4.08
N LEU A 72 6.18 3.95 4.99
CA LEU A 72 4.97 3.20 5.39
C LEU A 72 3.89 4.12 5.97
N GLN A 73 4.30 5.21 6.64
CA GLN A 73 3.39 6.23 7.14
C GLN A 73 2.58 6.89 6.02
N ASP A 74 3.21 7.19 4.88
CA ASP A 74 2.52 7.83 3.74
C ASP A 74 1.37 6.96 3.23
N LEU A 75 1.60 5.64 3.15
CA LEU A 75 0.60 4.65 2.71
C LEU A 75 -0.53 4.51 3.73
N HIS A 76 -0.18 4.48 5.01
CA HIS A 76 -1.15 4.39 6.10
C HIS A 76 -2.06 5.62 6.16
N ASP A 77 -1.50 6.83 6.06
CA ASP A 77 -2.27 8.08 6.13
C ASP A 77 -3.21 8.26 4.93
N PHE A 78 -2.79 7.79 3.76
CA PHE A 78 -3.66 7.75 2.60
C PHE A 78 -4.89 6.86 2.80
N CYS A 79 -4.70 5.66 3.34
CA CYS A 79 -5.82 4.78 3.67
C CYS A 79 -6.78 5.42 4.70
N ARG A 80 -6.26 6.18 5.68
CA ARG A 80 -7.09 6.91 6.64
C ARG A 80 -7.86 8.07 6.02
N THR A 81 -7.28 8.76 5.03
CA THR A 81 -7.92 9.92 4.38
C THR A 81 -9.15 9.51 3.56
N ILE A 82 -9.13 8.31 2.95
CA ILE A 82 -10.28 7.75 2.20
C ILE A 82 -11.47 7.42 3.12
N GLN A 83 -11.26 7.22 4.43
CA GLN A 83 -12.30 6.82 5.37
C GLN A 83 -13.00 7.99 6.09
N ASN A 84 -12.49 9.22 5.96
CA ASN A 84 -13.02 10.41 6.63
C ASN A 84 -13.75 11.37 5.67
N ILE A 85 -14.17 10.88 4.51
CA ILE A 85 -15.00 11.59 3.52
C ILE A 85 -16.36 10.91 3.47
#